data_AF-A0A833RH48-F1
#
_entry.id   AF-A0A833RH48-F1
#
_cell.length_a   1.000
_cell.length_b   1.000
_cell.length_c   1.000
_cell.angle_alpha   90.00
_cell.angle_beta   90.00
_cell.angle_gamma   90.00
#
_symmetry.space_group_name_H-M   'P 1'
#
loop_
_entity.id
_entity.type
_entity.pdbx_description
1 polymer ?
#
loop_
_entity_poly.entity_id
_entity_poly.type
_entity_poly.pdbx_seq_one_letter_code
_entity_poly.pdbx_strand_id
1 'polypeptide(L)'
;MRKRDMHILSAGILMYTSDLRFQVIHPDKSENWTLQIKSPQERDSGVYECQVSTEPKMSLNYSLNVVDCYRRLFTRDNFPVKAFPVAVS
;
A
#
# COMPACT_ATOMS: atom_id res chain seq x y z
N MET A 1 1.63 -5.74 4.96
CA MET A 1 2.59 -6.78 4.54
C MET A 1 2.35 -7.15 3.08
N ARG A 2 3.40 -7.42 2.30
CA ARG A 2 3.27 -7.94 0.93
C ARG A 2 3.29 -9.47 0.98
N LYS A 3 2.23 -10.13 0.49
CA LYS A 3 2.08 -11.60 0.62
C LYS A 3 3.05 -12.40 -0.23
N ARG A 4 3.45 -11.87 -1.41
CA ARG A 4 4.27 -12.63 -2.37
C ARG A 4 5.63 -13.09 -1.82
N ASP A 5 6.19 -12.31 -0.90
CA ASP A 5 7.53 -12.48 -0.33
C ASP A 5 7.53 -12.28 1.19
N MET A 6 6.35 -12.21 1.81
CA MET A 6 6.15 -12.02 3.25
C MET A 6 6.90 -10.79 3.81
N HIS A 7 7.11 -9.76 2.98
CA HIS A 7 7.86 -8.58 3.37
C HIS A 7 6.96 -7.58 4.11
N ILE A 8 7.38 -7.16 5.30
CA ILE A 8 6.71 -6.11 6.07
C ILE A 8 7.05 -4.77 5.42
N LEU A 9 6.03 -4.02 5.03
CA LEU A 9 6.19 -2.70 4.40
C LEU A 9 6.13 -1.58 5.43
N SER A 10 5.20 -1.70 6.37
CA SER A 10 4.99 -0.74 7.45
C SER A 10 4.39 -1.41 8.69
N ALA A 11 4.59 -0.79 9.84
CA ALA A 11 3.84 -1.03 11.08
C ALA A 11 3.54 0.33 11.73
N GLY A 12 2.26 0.70 11.80
CA GLY A 12 1.86 2.06 12.20
C GLY A 12 2.46 3.13 11.28
N ILE A 13 3.07 4.18 11.85
CA ILE A 13 3.84 5.20 11.12
C ILE A 13 5.17 4.70 10.56
N LEU A 14 5.69 3.57 11.03
CA LEU A 14 7.04 3.14 10.71
C LEU A 14 7.09 2.40 9.38
N MET A 15 8.01 2.81 8.52
CA MET A 15 8.32 2.17 7.25
C MET A 15 9.44 1.14 7.43
N TYR A 16 9.21 -0.10 7.00
CA TYR A 16 10.20 -1.20 7.05
C TYR A 16 10.85 -1.49 5.69
N THR A 17 10.42 -0.79 4.65
CA THR A 17 11.03 -0.85 3.32
C THR A 17 11.89 0.38 3.06
N SER A 18 12.99 0.21 2.32
CA SER A 18 13.85 1.30 1.84
C SER A 18 13.32 1.99 0.59
N ASP A 19 12.25 1.47 -0.02
CA ASP A 19 11.64 2.05 -1.21
C ASP A 19 10.81 3.30 -0.84
N LEU A 20 11.34 4.48 -1.19
CA LEU A 20 10.77 5.81 -0.91
C LEU A 20 9.38 6.06 -1.54
N ARG A 21 8.96 5.19 -2.45
CA ARG A 21 7.63 5.25 -3.07
C ARG A 21 6.54 4.86 -2.09
N PHE A 22 6.85 4.03 -1.10
CA PHE A 22 5.90 3.63 -0.07
C PHE A 22 5.88 4.66 1.05
N GLN A 23 4.70 5.15 1.39
CA GLN A 23 4.50 6.11 2.47
C GLN A 23 3.26 5.74 3.24
N VAL A 24 3.26 5.95 4.56
CA VAL A 24 2.06 5.85 5.37
C VAL A 24 1.46 7.24 5.51
N ILE A 25 0.20 7.38 5.13
CA ILE A 25 -0.59 8.59 5.33
C ILE A 25 -1.55 8.32 6.50
N HIS A 26 -1.50 9.23 7.46
CA HIS A 26 -2.40 9.27 8.60
C HIS A 26 -2.95 10.70 8.73
N PRO A 27 -4.21 10.95 8.34
CA PRO A 27 -4.82 12.25 8.53
C PRO A 27 -4.97 12.57 10.02
N ASP A 28 -4.71 13.83 10.40
CA ASP A 28 -4.90 14.29 11.77
C ASP A 28 -6.33 14.00 12.24
N LYS A 29 -6.46 13.40 13.44
CA LYS A 29 -7.73 12.96 14.07
C LYS A 29 -8.46 11.79 13.39
N SER A 30 -7.82 11.07 12.46
CA SER A 30 -8.37 9.84 11.87
C SER A 30 -7.86 8.60 12.61
N GLU A 31 -8.65 7.54 12.73
CA GLU A 31 -8.15 6.21 13.14
C GLU A 31 -7.66 5.38 11.95
N ASN A 32 -7.84 5.88 10.73
CA ASN A 32 -7.48 5.20 9.51
C ASN A 32 -6.05 5.54 9.09
N TRP A 33 -5.27 4.50 8.87
CA TRP A 33 -3.92 4.56 8.34
C TRP A 33 -3.96 4.08 6.91
N THR A 34 -3.18 4.68 6.02
CA THR A 34 -3.22 4.32 4.60
C THR A 34 -1.82 4.19 4.03
N LEU A 35 -1.49 3.03 3.48
CA LEU A 35 -0.25 2.79 2.74
C LEU A 35 -0.44 3.32 1.33
N GLN A 36 0.27 4.38 1.03
CA GLN A 36 0.36 5.01 -0.27
C GLN A 36 1.56 4.45 -1.03
N ILE A 37 1.37 4.12 -2.32
CA ILE A 37 2.45 3.78 -3.25
C ILE A 37 2.47 4.83 -4.36
N LYS A 38 3.56 5.61 -4.43
CA LYS A 38 3.80 6.60 -5.48
C LYS A 38 4.42 5.93 -6.70
N SER A 39 3.96 6.30 -7.90
CA SER A 39 4.43 5.74 -9.18
C SER A 39 4.52 4.20 -9.14
N PRO A 40 3.38 3.51 -8.94
CA PRO A 40 3.35 2.05 -8.90
C PRO A 40 3.82 1.47 -10.24
N GLN A 41 4.46 0.32 -10.18
CA GLN A 41 5.06 -0.38 -11.32
C GLN A 41 4.38 -1.74 -11.48
N GLU A 42 4.40 -2.35 -12.66
CA GLU A 42 3.77 -3.68 -12.86
C GLU A 42 4.28 -4.71 -11.85
N ARG A 43 5.57 -4.62 -11.48
CA ARG A 43 6.20 -5.43 -10.45
C ARG A 43 5.63 -5.23 -9.05
N ASP A 44 4.89 -4.17 -8.76
CA ASP A 44 4.25 -3.98 -7.45
C ASP A 44 2.91 -4.69 -7.37
N SER A 45 2.41 -5.23 -8.49
CA SER A 45 1.20 -6.04 -8.50
C SER A 45 1.32 -7.25 -7.58
N GLY A 46 0.24 -7.56 -6.87
CA GLY A 46 0.16 -8.66 -5.93
C GLY A 46 -0.82 -8.42 -4.79
N VAL A 47 -0.85 -9.35 -3.85
CA VAL A 47 -1.72 -9.26 -2.66
C VAL A 47 -0.96 -8.58 -1.52
N TYR A 48 -1.60 -7.59 -0.91
CA TYR A 48 -1.15 -6.85 0.25
C TYR A 48 -2.10 -7.14 1.40
N GLU A 49 -1.58 -7.45 2.57
CA GLU A 49 -2.37 -7.73 3.76
C GLU A 49 -2.18 -6.62 4.79
N CYS A 50 -3.27 -6.10 5.32
CA CYS A 50 -3.26 -5.35 6.57
C CYS A 50 -3.63 -6.31 7.71
N GLN A 51 -2.90 -6.23 8.82
CA GLN A 51 -3.16 -7.05 10.01
C GLN A 51 -3.34 -6.12 11.20
N VAL A 52 -4.32 -6.43 12.05
CA VAL A 52 -4.56 -5.76 13.33
C VAL A 52 -4.32 -6.75 14.44
N SER A 53 -3.55 -6.32 15.45
CA SER A 53 -3.29 -7.11 16.65
C SER A 53 -4.41 -7.01 17.69
N THR A 54 -5.67 -7.05 17.24
CA THR A 54 -6.84 -7.25 18.12
C THR A 54 -6.95 -8.71 18.52
N GLU A 55 -7.67 -9.00 19.60
CA GLU A 55 -8.10 -10.36 19.96
C GLU A 55 -9.60 -10.46 19.67
N PRO A 56 -10.06 -11.27 18.68
CA PRO A 56 -9.27 -12.15 17.80
C PRO A 56 -8.51 -11.38 16.71
N LYS A 57 -7.40 -11.98 16.23
CA LYS A 57 -6.58 -11.40 15.16
C LYS A 57 -7.41 -11.16 13.91
N MET A 58 -7.40 -9.91 13.42
CA MET A 58 -8.11 -9.51 12.21
C MET A 58 -7.10 -9.20 11.11
N SER A 59 -7.34 -9.71 9.89
CA SER A 59 -6.59 -9.30 8.71
C SER A 59 -7.48 -9.11 7.49
N LEU A 60 -7.09 -8.18 6.62
CA LEU A 60 -7.75 -7.94 5.33
C LEU A 60 -6.71 -8.00 4.21
N ASN A 61 -7.08 -8.66 3.11
CA ASN A 61 -6.26 -8.79 1.93
C ASN A 61 -6.76 -7.85 0.82
N TYR A 62 -5.85 -7.09 0.24
CA TYR A 62 -6.07 -6.19 -0.88
C TYR A 62 -5.27 -6.66 -2.09
N SER A 63 -5.95 -6.83 -3.23
CA SER A 63 -5.28 -7.17 -4.48
C SER A 63 -4.94 -5.89 -5.25
N LEU A 64 -3.64 -5.64 -5.39
CA LEU A 64 -3.13 -4.55 -6.22
C LEU A 64 -2.79 -5.10 -7.61
N ASN A 65 -3.49 -4.62 -8.63
CA ASN A 65 -3.11 -4.85 -10.03
C ASN A 65 -2.63 -3.54 -10.64
N VAL A 66 -1.37 -3.47 -11.05
CA VAL A 66 -0.76 -2.33 -11.74
C VAL A 66 -0.62 -2.70 -13.21
N VAL A 67 -1.39 -2.04 -14.06
CA VAL A 67 -1.35 -2.22 -15.50
C VAL A 67 -0.62 -1.01 -16.07
N ASP A 68 0.51 -1.22 -16.73
CA ASP A 68 1.21 -0.11 -17.35
C ASP A 68 0.49 0.29 -18.64
N CYS A 69 0.21 1.58 -18.76
CA CYS A 69 -0.50 2.15 -19.88
C CYS A 69 0.50 2.78 -20.86
N TYR A 70 1.51 2.03 -21.31
CA TYR A 70 2.33 2.48 -22.46
C TYR A 70 1.53 2.60 -23.77
N ARG A 71 0.23 2.23 -23.78
CA ARG A 71 -0.54 2.04 -25.03
C ARG A 71 -1.73 2.97 -25.26
N ARG A 72 -1.97 4.01 -24.47
CA ARG A 72 -2.89 5.09 -24.88
C ARG A 72 -2.34 6.45 -24.47
N LEU A 73 -1.56 7.01 -25.39
CA LEU A 73 -1.47 8.44 -25.74
C LEU A 73 -1.51 9.43 -24.58
N PHE A 74 -0.33 10.00 -24.28
CA PHE A 74 -0.13 11.37 -23.79
C PHE A 74 -1.28 11.99 -22.96
N THR A 75 -1.32 11.72 -21.67
CA THR A 75 -1.70 12.74 -20.69
C THR A 75 -0.77 12.60 -19.48
N ARG A 76 0.06 13.63 -19.31
CA ARG A 76 1.04 13.77 -18.24
C ARG A 76 0.34 14.31 -16.99
N ASP A 77 -0.72 13.63 -16.54
CA ASP A 77 -1.49 14.05 -15.36
C ASP A 77 -1.88 12.83 -14.52
N ASN A 78 -1.30 12.78 -13.32
CA ASN A 78 -1.60 11.85 -12.22
C ASN A 78 -1.56 10.35 -12.53
N PHE A 79 -0.37 9.76 -12.38
CA PHE A 79 -0.26 8.34 -12.04
C PHE A 79 -1.15 8.04 -10.83
N PRO A 80 -1.92 6.93 -10.84
CA PRO A 80 -2.82 6.61 -9.75
C PRO A 80 -2.01 6.27 -8.51
N VAL A 81 -1.98 7.21 -7.59
CA VAL A 81 -1.62 6.99 -6.20
C VAL A 81 -2.57 5.91 -5.68
N LYS A 82 -2.07 4.70 -5.43
CA LYS A 82 -2.87 3.64 -4.83
C LYS A 82 -2.63 3.62 -3.34
N ALA A 83 -3.75 3.68 -2.62
CA ALA A 83 -3.81 3.89 -1.19
C ALA A 83 -4.60 2.71 -0.62
N PHE A 84 -3.99 1.92 0.26
CA PHE A 84 -4.63 0.79 0.91
C PHE A 84 -4.72 1.07 2.40
N PRO A 85 -5.87 0.83 3.06
CA PRO A 85 -5.94 1.01 4.50
C PRO A 85 -4.94 0.03 5.16
N VAL A 86 -4.03 0.59 5.94
CA VAL A 86 -3.24 -0.14 6.91
C VAL A 86 -4.02 -0.10 8.20
N ALA A 87 -3.99 -1.21 8.91
CA ALA A 87 -4.61 -1.29 10.21
C ALA A 87 -3.45 -1.49 11.20
N VAL A 88 -3.47 -0.75 12.32
CA VAL A 88 -2.31 -0.62 13.23
C VAL A 88 -2.27 -1.78 14.20
N SER A 89 -1.06 -2.22 14.53
CA SER A 89 -0.79 -3.18 15.59
C SER A 89 -0.62 -2.50 16.94
#